data_AF-A0A7J4LQW1-F1
#
_entry.id   AF-A0A7J4LQW1-F1
#
_cell.length_a   1.000
_cell.length_b   1.000
_cell.length_c   1.000
_cell.angle_alpha   90.00
_cell.angle_beta   90.00
_cell.angle_gamma   90.00
#
_symmetry.space_group_name_H-M   'P 1'
#
loop_
_entity.id
_entity.type
_entity.pdbx_description
1 polymer ?
#
loop_
_entity_poly.entity_id
_entity_poly.type
_entity_poly.pdbx_seq_one_letter_code
_entity_poly.pdbx_strand_id
1 'polypeptide(L)' 'MEQLQKINPEEIKIEIIAQHHEVDIFQSYEKELIDFLREDALENQKQRLSITFLWFYENQLVSYSWYPILLF' A
#
# COMPACT_ATOMS: atom_id res chain seq x y z
N MET A 1 21.12 1.21 21.96
CA MET A 1 20.07 0.36 21.36
C MET A 1 18.78 1.15 21.47
N GLU A 2 18.27 1.69 20.36
CA GLU A 2 16.95 2.34 20.37
C GLU A 2 15.90 1.27 20.69
N GLN A 3 15.11 1.50 21.74
CA GLN A 3 13.95 0.67 22.01
C GLN A 3 12.94 0.94 20.90
N LEU A 4 12.64 -0.09 20.10
CA LEU A 4 11.52 -0.05 19.17
C LEU A 4 10.25 0.24 20.00
N GLN A 5 9.71 1.45 19.86
CA GLN A 5 8.41 1.76 20.42
C GLN A 5 7.40 0.78 19.82
N LYS A 6 6.66 0.11 20.71
CA LYS A 6 5.60 -0.79 20.29
C LYS A 6 4.47 0.06 19.71
N ILE A 7 4.29 -0.01 18.40
CA ILE A 7 3.18 0.65 17.70
C ILE A 7 1.86 0.05 18.19
N ASN A 8 0.89 0.90 18.53
CA ASN A 8 -0.45 0.42 18.84
C ASN A 8 -1.15 0.03 17.51
N PRO A 9 -1.66 -1.20 17.36
CA PRO A 9 -2.33 -1.60 16.11
C PRO A 9 -3.49 -0.68 15.70
N GLU A 10 -4.14 -0.01 16.65
CA GLU A 10 -5.23 0.94 16.37
C GLU A 10 -4.77 2.23 15.66
N GLU A 11 -3.46 2.53 15.71
CA GLU A 11 -2.86 3.67 15.01
C GLU A 11 -2.60 3.35 13.52
N ILE A 12 -2.72 2.08 13.12
CA ILE A 12 -2.57 1.63 11.75
C ILE A 12 -3.93 1.70 11.06
N LYS A 13 -4.01 2.47 9.98
CA LYS A 13 -5.18 2.50 9.10
C LYS A 13 -4.90 1.68 7.86
N ILE A 14 -5.87 0.86 7.45
CA ILE A 14 -5.78 0.08 6.23
C ILE A 14 -6.90 0.54 5.30
N GLU A 15 -6.53 0.97 4.09
CA GLU A 15 -7.45 1.48 3.08
C GLU A 15 -7.24 0.75 1.76
N ILE A 16 -8.29 0.64 0.94
CA ILE A 16 -8.17 0.10 -0.41
C ILE A 16 -7.72 1.24 -1.34
N ILE A 17 -6.75 0.98 -2.23
CA ILE A 17 -6.25 2.02 -3.14
C ILE A 17 -7.39 2.66 -3.94
N ALA A 18 -7.28 3.97 -4.12
CA ALA A 18 -8.27 4.80 -4.79
C ALA A 18 -7.57 6.03 -5.36
N GLN A 19 -8.23 6.73 -6.29
CA GLN A 19 -7.62 7.82 -7.05
C GLN A 19 -7.18 9.03 -6.20
N HIS A 20 -7.70 9.19 -4.98
CA HIS A 20 -7.34 10.30 -4.09
C HIS A 20 -6.10 10.01 -3.22
N HIS A 21 -5.54 8.80 -3.28
CA HIS A 21 -4.36 8.45 -2.49
C HIS A 21 -3.07 8.95 -3.16
N GLU A 22 -2.27 9.69 -2.42
CA GLU A 22 -0.94 10.13 -2.85
C GLU A 22 0.09 9.02 -2.63
N VAL A 23 0.29 8.16 -3.64
CA VAL A 23 1.25 7.03 -3.57
C VAL A 23 2.66 7.41 -4.05
N ASP A 24 2.81 8.56 -4.72
CA ASP A 24 4.09 9.01 -5.27
C ASP A 24 5.15 9.29 -4.20
N ILE A 25 4.72 9.65 -3.00
CA ILE A 25 5.61 9.90 -1.87
C ILE A 25 6.16 8.62 -1.21
N PHE A 26 5.60 7.45 -1.55
CA PHE A 26 6.06 6.18 -1.00
C PHE A 26 7.47 5.86 -1.49
N GLN A 27 8.33 5.41 -0.57
CA GLN A 27 9.71 5.04 -0.83
C GLN A 27 9.99 3.65 -0.28
N SER A 28 10.76 2.88 -1.05
CA SER A 28 11.24 1.54 -0.73
C SER A 28 12.58 1.35 -1.43
N TYR A 29 13.39 0.40 -0.95
CA TYR A 29 14.62 0.00 -1.64
C TYR A 29 14.33 -0.77 -2.93
N GLU A 30 13.15 -1.39 -3.02
CA GLU A 30 12.73 -2.18 -4.17
C GLU A 30 12.01 -1.29 -5.20
N LYS A 31 12.75 -0.84 -6.22
CA LYS A 31 12.22 0.04 -7.27
C LYS A 31 11.01 -0.58 -7.98
N GLU A 32 11.03 -1.88 -8.26
CA GLU A 32 9.94 -2.58 -8.94
C GLU A 32 8.62 -2.51 -8.15
N LEU A 33 8.69 -2.55 -6.82
CA LEU A 33 7.51 -2.40 -5.95
C LEU A 33 6.94 -0.98 -6.03
N ILE A 34 7.81 0.02 -6.05
CA ILE A 34 7.40 1.42 -6.20
C ILE A 34 6.73 1.64 -7.57
N ASP A 35 7.37 1.16 -8.64
CA ASP A 35 6.88 1.30 -10.01
C ASP A 35 5.49 0.65 -10.12
N PHE A 36 5.33 -0.57 -9.62
CA PHE A 36 4.03 -1.25 -9.58
C PHE A 36 2.96 -0.44 -8.85
N LEU A 37 3.27 0.10 -7.65
CA LEU A 37 2.30 0.85 -6.86
C LEU A 37 1.82 2.11 -7.58
N ARG A 38 2.73 2.81 -8.26
CA ARG A 38 2.46 4.09 -8.94
C ARG A 38 1.79 3.91 -10.30
N GLU A 39 2.21 2.90 -11.06
CA GLU A 39 1.83 2.74 -12.46
C GLU A 39 0.68 1.73 -12.64
N ASP A 40 0.70 0.61 -11.90
CA ASP A 40 -0.15 -0.55 -12.20
C ASP A 40 -1.24 -0.81 -11.16
N ALA A 41 -0.98 -0.57 -9.86
CA ALA A 41 -1.82 -1.09 -8.78
C ALA A 41 -3.28 -0.62 -8.84
N LEU A 42 -3.51 0.65 -9.16
CA LEU A 42 -4.87 1.21 -9.28
C LEU A 42 -5.59 0.69 -10.54
N GLU A 43 -4.86 0.55 -11.65
CA GLU A 43 -5.42 0.07 -12.91
C GLU A 43 -5.76 -1.42 -12.85
N ASN A 44 -4.87 -2.23 -12.27
CA ASN A 44 -5.12 -3.63 -11.99
C ASN A 44 -6.38 -3.83 -11.12
N GLN A 45 -6.60 -2.95 -10.14
CA GLN A 45 -7.82 -2.99 -9.35
C GLN A 45 -9.07 -2.63 -10.14
N LYS A 46 -9.02 -1.61 -11.01
CA LYS A 46 -10.13 -1.27 -11.91
C LYS A 46 -10.49 -2.41 -12.85
N GLN A 47 -9.48 -3.14 -13.33
CA GLN A 47 -9.64 -4.32 -14.19
C GLN A 47 -10.00 -5.60 -13.41
N ARG A 48 -10.14 -5.52 -12.08
CA ARG A 48 -10.45 -6.66 -11.20
C ARG A 48 -9.39 -7.77 -11.27
N LEU A 49 -8.13 -7.40 -11.52
CA LEU A 49 -7.00 -8.32 -11.50
C LEU A 49 -6.44 -8.50 -10.09
N SER A 50 -6.50 -7.46 -9.26
CA SER A 50 -6.04 -7.49 -7.87
C SER A 50 -6.82 -6.52 -6.99
N ILE A 51 -6.67 -6.67 -5.68
CA ILE A 51 -7.05 -5.66 -4.68
C ILE A 51 -5.77 -5.20 -4.01
N THR A 52 -5.56 -3.88 -3.93
CA THR A 52 -4.38 -3.30 -3.27
C THR A 52 -4.80 -2.59 -1.99
N PHE A 53 -4.18 -2.98 -0.88
CA PHE A 53 -4.35 -2.40 0.44
C PHE A 53 -3.17 -1.49 0.76
N LEU A 54 -3.46 -0.27 1.19
CA LEU A 54 -2.53 0.73 1.65
C LEU A 54 -2.55 0.76 3.19
N TRP A 55 -1.37 0.79 3.80
CA TRP A 55 -1.19 0.78 5.25
C TRP A 55 -0.61 2.11 5.69
N PHE A 56 -1.33 2.82 6.54
CA PHE A 56 -0.96 4.14 7.03
C PHE A 56 -0.64 4.12 8.51
N TYR A 57 0.42 4.83 8.90
CA TYR A 57 0.77 5.15 10.28
C TYR A 57 1.01 6.66 10.38
N GLU A 58 0.39 7.33 11.35
CA GLU A 58 0.44 8.80 11.49
C GLU A 58 0.06 9.56 10.19
N ASN A 59 -0.89 9.01 9.41
CA ASN A 59 -1.31 9.48 8.09
C ASN A 59 -0.21 9.43 6.99
N GLN A 60 0.89 8.72 7.23
CA GLN A 60 1.90 8.44 6.22
C GLN A 60 1.73 7.02 5.69
N LEU A 61 1.86 6.84 4.37
CA LEU A 61 1.86 5.52 3.74
C LEU A 61 3.15 4.80 4.08
N VAL A 62 3.07 3.72 4.87
CA VAL A 62 4.24 2.97 5.36
C VAL A 62 4.40 1.61 4.70
N SER A 63 3.34 1.07 4.11
CA SER A 63 3.39 -0.20 3.39
C SER A 63 2.19 -0.35 2.46
N TYR A 64 2.29 -1.29 1.53
CA TYR A 64 1.14 -1.75 0.76
C TYR A 64 1.24 -3.27 0.53
N SER A 65 0.10 -3.89 0.30
CA SER A 65 0.02 -5.28 -0.13
C SER A 65 -1.02 -5.41 -1.22
N TRP A 66 -0.79 -6.30 -2.18
CA TRP A 66 -1.77 -6.61 -3.22
C TRP A 66 -2.05 -8.10 -3.24
N TYR A 67 -3.31 -8.44 -3.48
CA TYR A 67 -3.74 -9.82 -3.61
C TYR A 67 -4.39 -9.99 -4.99
N PRO A 68 -3.94 -10.94 -5.81
CA PRO A 68 -4.61 -11.22 -7.07
C PRO A 68 -6.03 -11.71 -6.77
N ILE A 69 -6.98 -11.27 -7.59
CA ILE A 69 -8.31 -11.84 -7.58
C ILE A 69 -8.19 -13.16 -8.35
N LEU A 70 -8.23 -14.28 -7.64
CA LEU A 70 -8.27 -15.61 -8.26
C LEU A 70 -9.57 -15.72 -9.05
N LEU A 71 -9.48 -15.53 -10.37
CA LEU A 71 -10.50 -15.98 -11.32
C LEU A 71 -10.24 -17.47 -11.54
N PHE A 72 -11.09 -18.30 -10.92
CA PHE A 72 -11.07 -19.76 -11.06
C PHE A 72 -11.20 -20.20 -12.52
#